data_AF-T0RIH8-F1
#
_entry.id   AF-T0RIH8-F1
#
_cell.length_a   1.000
_cell.length_b   1.000
_cell.length_c   1.000
_cell.angle_alpha   90.00
_cell.angle_beta   90.00
_cell.angle_gamma   90.00
#
_symmetry.space_group_name_H-M   'P 1'
#
loop_
_entity.id
_entity.type
_entity.pdbx_description
1 polymer ?
#
loop_
_entity_poly.entity_id
_entity_poly.type
_entity_poly.pdbx_seq_one_letter_code
_entity_poly.pdbx_strand_id
1 'polypeptide(L)'
;MNKVTYGLVLFSAVVGYMFFFPGSKESVGSLLDYRNPYSRKPASLSAPQEVVETESVDKTKLQIKLSKLYTLKDCYTSDCDIASNDAREYELTIGSKLKKELLSFYEEVLKSGKVSSEIEDVALEFLAINDGHVKEAALLLLSTQPPTQVALNGIIDNVLDYHDPNLIGLALIELEKYKSEEYNLQIKESFVRNFREGSLLVKEALAKGIYKFVNHESRSQYENILNNLPKNSRVRKNLKASLERYDYRSKL
;
A
#
# COMPACT_ATOMS: atom_id res chain seq x y z
N MET A 1 33.28 -5.05 -81.49
CA MET A 1 34.40 -4.08 -81.56
C MET A 1 34.13 -2.96 -80.58
N ASN A 2 35.16 -2.58 -79.81
CA ASN A 2 35.30 -1.44 -78.88
C ASN A 2 34.44 -1.52 -77.58
N LYS A 3 34.94 -1.80 -76.36
CA LYS A 3 36.06 -1.22 -75.55
C LYS A 3 35.91 0.32 -75.45
N VAL A 4 35.98 1.02 -74.30
CA VAL A 4 36.65 0.76 -73.01
C VAL A 4 36.35 1.93 -72.03
N THR A 5 36.13 1.62 -70.73
CA THR A 5 36.58 2.35 -69.49
C THR A 5 36.17 3.81 -69.17
N TYR A 6 36.36 4.43 -67.99
CA TYR A 6 37.05 4.24 -66.69
C TYR A 6 36.28 5.07 -65.63
N GLY A 7 36.55 4.89 -64.33
CA GLY A 7 36.24 5.95 -63.35
C GLY A 7 36.10 5.51 -61.89
N LEU A 8 37.18 4.96 -61.33
CA LEU A 8 37.34 4.64 -59.92
C LEU A 8 38.01 5.84 -59.24
N VAL A 9 37.44 6.39 -58.17
CA VAL A 9 38.19 7.27 -57.24
C VAL A 9 37.86 6.90 -55.80
N LEU A 10 38.91 6.41 -55.16
CA LEU A 10 39.14 6.14 -53.74
C LEU A 10 39.33 7.44 -52.92
N PHE A 11 39.54 7.25 -51.62
CA PHE A 11 40.04 8.18 -50.58
C PHE A 11 38.95 8.79 -49.68
N SER A 12 39.06 8.82 -48.36
CA SER A 12 40.18 8.52 -47.45
C SER A 12 39.63 8.23 -46.06
N ALA A 13 40.25 7.29 -45.36
CA ALA A 13 40.25 7.26 -43.91
C ALA A 13 40.89 8.55 -43.37
N VAL A 14 40.31 9.14 -42.33
CA VAL A 14 41.05 9.98 -41.39
C VAL A 14 40.75 9.49 -39.98
N VAL A 15 41.85 9.22 -39.32
CA VAL A 15 42.05 8.74 -37.95
C VAL A 15 41.63 9.82 -36.95
N GLY A 16 41.18 9.37 -35.78
CA GLY A 16 40.51 10.17 -34.79
C GLY A 16 41.35 11.21 -34.07
N TYR A 17 40.66 11.94 -33.20
CA TYR A 17 41.26 12.51 -32.00
C TYR A 17 40.25 12.55 -30.88
N MET A 18 40.75 12.20 -29.70
CA MET A 18 40.06 12.10 -28.43
C MET A 18 39.46 13.43 -27.97
N PHE A 19 38.23 13.36 -27.48
CA PHE A 19 37.73 14.12 -26.33
C PHE A 19 36.91 13.09 -25.54
N PHE A 20 37.47 12.38 -24.54
CA PHE A 20 37.69 12.88 -23.18
C PHE A 20 36.60 13.84 -22.73
N PHE A 21 35.41 13.30 -22.45
CA PHE A 21 34.47 13.91 -21.53
C PHE A 21 34.48 13.11 -20.22
N PRO A 22 34.81 13.76 -19.09
CA PRO A 22 34.87 13.15 -17.78
C PRO A 22 33.48 13.04 -17.17
N GLY A 23 33.33 12.11 -16.22
CA GLY A 23 32.27 12.16 -15.22
C GLY A 23 31.08 11.26 -15.53
N SER A 24 31.23 10.00 -15.15
CA SER A 24 30.14 9.23 -14.55
C SER A 24 29.58 10.04 -13.36
N LYS A 25 28.62 10.92 -13.63
CA LYS A 25 27.68 11.33 -12.59
C LYS A 25 26.76 10.15 -12.39
N GLU A 26 27.09 9.35 -11.38
CA GLU A 26 26.10 8.74 -10.51
C GLU A 26 24.89 9.68 -10.49
N SER A 27 23.74 9.19 -10.96
CA SER A 27 22.48 9.84 -10.65
C SER A 27 22.30 9.67 -9.15
N VAL A 28 22.89 10.59 -8.40
CA VAL A 28 22.62 10.87 -7.00
C VAL A 28 21.11 10.82 -6.89
N GLY A 29 20.64 9.87 -6.07
CA GLY A 29 19.23 9.71 -5.78
C GLY A 29 18.63 11.08 -5.53
N SER A 30 17.55 11.38 -6.25
CA SER A 30 16.71 12.51 -5.94
C SER A 30 16.29 12.38 -4.48
N LEU A 31 17.02 13.09 -3.62
CA LEU A 31 16.66 13.38 -2.25
C LEU A 31 15.33 14.14 -2.35
N LEU A 32 14.28 13.49 -1.85
CA LEU A 32 12.94 14.03 -1.63
C LEU A 32 12.03 14.09 -2.87
N ASP A 33 11.55 12.92 -3.29
CA ASP A 33 10.27 12.79 -3.98
C ASP A 33 9.12 13.09 -2.97
N TYR A 34 8.92 14.37 -2.67
CA TYR A 34 7.97 14.89 -1.67
C TYR A 34 6.50 14.80 -2.12
N ARG A 35 6.23 14.22 -3.30
CA ARG A 35 4.89 14.17 -3.92
C ARG A 35 4.25 12.79 -3.92
N ASN A 36 4.90 11.77 -3.37
CA ASN A 36 4.33 10.44 -3.26
C ASN A 36 4.11 10.01 -1.80
N PRO A 37 2.84 9.97 -1.36
CA PRO A 37 2.28 9.21 -0.24
C PRO A 37 3.10 8.04 0.27
N TYR A 38 3.44 7.24 -0.74
CA TYR A 38 3.79 5.84 -0.69
C TYR A 38 5.30 5.58 -0.79
N SER A 39 6.14 6.63 -0.85
CA SER A 39 7.60 6.49 -0.80
C SER A 39 8.12 6.15 0.60
N ARG A 40 7.29 6.34 1.64
CA ARG A 40 7.55 5.79 2.96
C ARG A 40 6.99 4.39 2.97
N LYS A 41 7.86 3.37 2.92
CA LYS A 41 7.46 2.05 3.39
C LYS A 41 6.85 2.25 4.80
N PRO A 42 5.66 1.73 5.10
CA PRO A 42 5.23 1.64 6.49
C PRO A 42 6.34 0.95 7.28
N ALA A 43 6.44 1.26 8.58
CA ALA A 43 7.57 0.91 9.43
C ALA A 43 7.75 -0.62 9.68
N SER A 44 7.28 -1.48 8.77
CA SER A 44 7.70 -2.87 8.69
C SER A 44 9.15 -2.92 8.18
N LEU A 45 10.10 -2.95 9.12
CA LEU A 45 11.36 -3.70 9.08
C LEU A 45 12.23 -3.25 10.27
N SER A 46 11.81 -3.60 11.47
CA SER A 46 12.69 -3.67 12.63
C SER A 46 12.21 -4.86 13.46
N ALA A 47 13.16 -5.71 13.86
CA ALA A 47 12.93 -6.96 14.58
C ALA A 47 12.06 -6.78 15.84
N PRO A 48 11.49 -7.86 16.42
CA PRO A 48 10.67 -7.77 17.63
C PRO A 48 11.48 -7.08 18.73
N GLN A 49 11.12 -5.85 19.08
CA GLN A 49 11.66 -5.22 20.26
C GLN A 49 10.90 -5.78 21.46
N GLU A 50 11.64 -6.23 22.47
CA GLU A 50 11.07 -6.58 23.77
C GLU A 50 10.17 -5.43 24.24
N VAL A 51 8.95 -5.79 24.65
CA VAL A 51 7.94 -4.87 25.14
C VAL A 51 8.42 -4.31 26.46
N VAL A 52 9.16 -3.19 26.40
CA VAL A 52 9.44 -2.37 27.57
C VAL A 52 8.23 -1.47 27.74
N GLU A 53 7.33 -1.86 28.65
CA GLU A 53 6.31 -0.98 29.21
C GLU A 53 7.05 0.14 29.99
N THR A 54 7.39 1.22 29.30
CA THR A 54 7.92 2.42 29.95
C THR A 54 7.14 3.67 29.57
N GLU A 55 6.76 4.34 30.64
CA GLU A 55 6.38 5.74 30.80
C GLU A 55 4.92 6.12 30.55
N SER A 56 4.34 6.56 31.67
CA SER A 56 3.04 7.18 31.83
C SER A 56 2.83 8.25 30.78
N VAL A 57 1.99 7.93 29.80
CA VAL A 57 1.30 8.92 29.00
C VAL A 57 0.78 10.00 29.95
N ASP A 58 1.03 11.26 29.62
CA ASP A 58 0.18 12.35 30.09
C ASP A 58 -1.22 12.04 29.58
N LYS A 59 -1.98 11.22 30.33
CA LYS A 59 -3.27 10.63 29.95
C LYS A 59 -4.20 11.70 29.41
N THR A 60 -4.05 12.92 29.94
CA THR A 60 -4.68 14.16 29.49
C THR A 60 -4.49 14.43 28.00
N LYS A 61 -3.25 14.37 27.48
CA LYS A 61 -2.96 14.68 26.07
C LYS A 61 -3.56 13.64 25.11
N LEU A 62 -3.49 12.36 25.46
CA LEU A 62 -4.12 11.29 24.68
C LEU A 62 -5.65 11.44 24.71
N GLN A 63 -6.23 11.67 25.88
CA GLN A 63 -7.68 11.88 26.03
C GLN A 63 -8.18 13.09 25.23
N ILE A 64 -7.46 14.21 25.24
CA ILE A 64 -7.81 15.39 24.43
C ILE A 64 -7.80 15.08 22.93
N LYS A 65 -6.85 14.27 22.47
CA LYS A 65 -6.77 13.88 21.06
C LYS A 65 -7.89 12.91 20.67
N LEU A 66 -8.16 11.92 21.52
CA LEU A 66 -9.26 10.98 21.31
C LEU A 66 -10.61 11.70 21.34
N SER A 67 -10.83 12.60 22.29
CA SER A 67 -12.08 13.37 22.34
C SER A 67 -12.29 14.19 21.06
N LYS A 68 -11.23 14.82 20.53
CA LYS A 68 -11.31 15.55 19.26
C LYS A 68 -11.65 14.63 18.07
N LEU A 69 -11.07 13.44 18.00
CA LEU A 69 -11.39 12.44 16.98
C LEU A 69 -12.85 12.00 17.07
N TYR A 70 -13.34 11.70 18.27
CA TYR A 70 -14.74 11.29 18.49
C TYR A 70 -15.73 12.41 18.20
N THR A 71 -15.47 13.64 18.64
CA THR A 71 -16.31 14.79 18.29
C THR A 71 -16.41 14.99 16.77
N LEU A 72 -15.30 14.83 16.04
CA LEU A 72 -15.32 14.91 14.58
C LEU A 72 -16.07 13.74 13.94
N LYS A 73 -15.95 12.53 14.50
CA LYS A 73 -16.70 11.35 14.03
C LYS A 73 -18.21 11.56 14.21
N ASP A 74 -18.62 12.10 15.35
CA ASP A 74 -20.03 12.34 15.67
C ASP A 74 -20.68 13.32 14.67
N CYS A 75 -19.90 14.21 14.06
CA CYS A 75 -20.35 15.13 13.01
C CYS A 75 -20.92 14.44 11.76
N TYR A 76 -20.66 13.15 11.52
CA TYR A 76 -21.33 12.41 10.46
C TYR A 76 -22.81 12.15 10.74
N THR A 77 -23.23 12.20 12.00
CA THR A 77 -24.61 11.88 12.44
C THR A 77 -25.31 13.01 13.16
N SER A 78 -24.55 13.97 13.69
CA SER A 78 -25.03 15.10 14.49
C SER A 78 -24.65 16.42 13.84
N ASP A 79 -25.44 17.46 14.14
CA ASP A 79 -25.14 18.82 13.71
C ASP A 79 -23.83 19.30 14.34
N CYS A 80 -22.88 19.70 13.50
CA CYS A 80 -21.62 20.30 13.90
C CYS A 80 -21.44 21.70 13.32
N ASP A 81 -20.57 22.49 13.96
CA ASP A 81 -20.16 23.83 13.51
C ASP A 81 -19.25 23.78 12.26
N ILE A 82 -19.68 23.08 11.22
CA ILE A 82 -19.05 23.04 9.91
C ILE A 82 -20.00 23.72 8.94
N ALA A 83 -19.70 24.96 8.61
CA ALA A 83 -20.45 25.70 7.61
C ALA A 83 -20.28 25.03 6.23
N SER A 84 -21.31 24.35 5.75
CA SER A 84 -21.42 23.93 4.36
C SER A 84 -22.88 23.96 3.96
N ASN A 85 -23.11 24.38 2.72
CA ASN A 85 -24.44 24.45 2.11
C ASN A 85 -24.74 23.18 1.27
N ASP A 86 -23.80 22.23 1.19
CA ASP A 86 -23.90 20.98 0.43
C ASP A 86 -23.48 19.80 1.32
N ALA A 87 -24.36 18.79 1.46
CA ALA A 87 -24.11 17.60 2.24
C ALA A 87 -22.82 16.85 1.83
N ARG A 88 -22.48 16.84 0.53
CA ARG A 88 -21.26 16.18 0.06
C ARG A 88 -20.01 16.94 0.47
N GLU A 89 -20.03 18.26 0.36
CA GLU A 89 -18.93 19.10 0.81
C GLU A 89 -18.74 18.99 2.33
N TYR A 90 -19.85 18.93 3.07
CA TYR A 90 -19.85 18.69 4.52
C TYR A 90 -19.15 17.36 4.88
N GLU A 91 -19.56 16.23 4.28
CA GLU A 91 -18.95 14.92 4.50
C GLU A 91 -17.46 14.90 4.14
N LEU A 92 -17.09 15.47 2.98
CA LEU A 92 -15.69 15.57 2.55
C LEU A 92 -14.84 16.41 3.52
N THR A 93 -15.44 17.46 4.09
CA THR A 93 -14.77 18.32 5.07
C THR A 93 -14.52 17.56 6.37
N ILE A 94 -15.50 16.77 6.84
CA ILE A 94 -15.34 15.91 8.02
C ILE A 94 -14.25 14.86 7.76
N GLY A 95 -14.34 14.12 6.65
CA GLY A 95 -13.37 13.09 6.29
C GLY A 95 -11.94 13.64 6.20
N SER A 96 -11.77 14.83 5.61
CA SER A 96 -10.48 15.52 5.54
C SER A 96 -9.93 15.92 6.90
N LYS A 97 -10.79 16.44 7.79
CA LYS A 97 -10.40 16.78 9.18
C LYS A 97 -10.01 15.53 9.97
N LEU A 98 -10.81 14.47 9.87
CA LEU A 98 -10.52 13.18 10.51
C LEU A 98 -9.21 12.58 10.03
N LYS A 99 -8.99 12.52 8.71
CA LYS A 99 -7.71 12.07 8.14
C LYS A 99 -6.54 12.85 8.72
N LYS A 100 -6.64 14.18 8.81
CA LYS A 100 -5.57 15.02 9.37
C LYS A 100 -5.28 14.69 10.83
N GLU A 101 -6.31 14.55 11.66
CA GLU A 101 -6.14 14.22 13.08
C GLU A 101 -5.59 12.81 13.29
N LEU A 102 -6.07 11.83 12.52
CA LEU A 102 -5.54 10.45 12.53
C LEU A 102 -4.09 10.38 12.09
N LEU A 103 -3.70 11.12 11.04
CA LEU A 103 -2.30 11.19 10.62
C LEU A 103 -1.41 11.86 11.67
N SER A 104 -1.90 12.91 12.33
CA SER A 104 -1.20 13.51 13.46
C SER A 104 -1.04 12.51 14.61
N PHE A 105 -2.05 11.67 14.88
CA PHE A 105 -1.96 10.63 15.89
C PHE A 105 -0.94 9.55 15.51
N TYR A 106 -1.00 9.08 14.26
CA TYR A 106 -0.03 8.14 13.69
C TYR A 106 1.41 8.64 13.85
N GLU A 107 1.69 9.90 13.53
CA GLU A 107 3.04 10.46 13.69
C GLU A 107 3.54 10.48 15.14
N GLU A 108 2.64 10.72 16.10
CA GLU A 108 2.97 10.69 17.53
C GLU A 108 3.23 9.26 18.03
N VAL A 109 2.39 8.31 17.63
CA VAL A 109 2.57 6.89 17.95
C VAL A 109 3.88 6.39 17.35
N LEU A 110 4.18 6.76 16.10
CA LEU A 110 5.43 6.40 15.44
C LEU A 110 6.65 6.99 16.15
N LYS A 111 6.60 8.25 16.59
CA LYS A 111 7.69 8.91 17.33
C LYS A 111 7.91 8.32 18.72
N SER A 112 6.84 7.92 19.39
CA SER A 112 6.90 7.34 20.74
C SER A 112 7.19 5.85 20.74
N GLY A 113 6.94 5.14 19.63
CA GLY A 113 7.01 3.68 19.58
C GLY A 113 5.94 3.00 20.43
N LYS A 114 4.89 3.73 20.85
CA LYS A 114 3.89 3.20 21.79
C LYS A 114 3.06 2.10 21.14
N VAL A 115 3.01 0.96 21.82
CA VAL A 115 2.10 -0.15 21.51
C VAL A 115 1.03 -0.22 22.58
N SER A 116 -0.25 -0.26 22.20
CA SER A 116 -1.37 -0.30 23.14
C SER A 116 -2.65 -0.74 22.44
N SER A 117 -3.45 -1.58 23.11
CA SER A 117 -4.77 -2.00 22.63
C SER A 117 -5.70 -0.80 22.38
N GLU A 118 -5.58 0.28 23.16
CA GLU A 118 -6.35 1.51 22.96
C GLU A 118 -6.10 2.15 21.58
N ILE A 119 -4.86 2.04 21.06
CA ILE A 119 -4.51 2.56 19.73
C ILE A 119 -5.08 1.66 18.64
N GLU A 120 -5.02 0.34 18.84
CA GLU A 120 -5.64 -0.64 17.95
C GLU A 120 -7.15 -0.42 17.87
N ASP A 121 -7.84 -0.30 19.01
CA ASP A 121 -9.28 -0.07 19.10
C ASP A 121 -9.69 1.19 18.33
N VAL A 122 -8.97 2.30 18.54
CA VAL A 122 -9.22 3.55 17.81
C VAL A 122 -8.97 3.35 16.32
N ALA A 123 -7.86 2.72 15.92
CA ALA A 123 -7.59 2.48 14.52
C ALA A 123 -8.69 1.64 13.86
N LEU A 124 -9.17 0.58 14.51
CA LEU A 124 -10.24 -0.27 13.99
C LEU A 124 -11.59 0.44 13.91
N GLU A 125 -11.92 1.24 14.93
CA GLU A 125 -13.17 2.01 14.95
C GLU A 125 -13.22 3.03 13.80
N PHE A 126 -12.10 3.72 13.53
CA PHE A 126 -12.02 4.64 12.39
C PHE A 126 -11.89 3.92 11.05
N LEU A 127 -11.31 2.72 11.02
CA LEU A 127 -11.28 1.87 9.83
C LEU A 127 -12.69 1.47 9.38
N ALA A 128 -13.65 1.37 10.32
CA ALA A 128 -15.04 1.04 10.01
C ALA A 128 -15.85 2.19 9.36
N ILE A 129 -15.34 3.42 9.36
CA ILE A 129 -16.03 4.56 8.73
C ILE A 129 -16.00 4.39 7.21
N ASN A 130 -17.14 4.61 6.54
CA ASN A 130 -17.29 4.51 5.08
C ASN A 130 -16.72 5.73 4.33
N ASP A 131 -15.46 6.07 4.63
CA ASP A 131 -14.71 7.13 3.98
C ASP A 131 -13.30 6.61 3.66
N GLY A 132 -12.93 6.60 2.38
CA GLY A 132 -11.65 6.05 1.93
C GLY A 132 -10.43 6.80 2.49
N HIS A 133 -10.53 8.11 2.72
CA HIS A 133 -9.47 8.92 3.30
C HIS A 133 -9.29 8.62 4.80
N VAL A 134 -10.39 8.41 5.51
CA VAL A 134 -10.35 8.01 6.92
C VAL A 134 -9.78 6.60 7.06
N LYS A 135 -10.23 5.65 6.24
CA LYS A 135 -9.71 4.27 6.20
C LYS A 135 -8.21 4.23 5.94
N GLU A 136 -7.72 5.05 5.00
CA GLU A 136 -6.29 5.17 4.69
C GLU A 136 -5.48 5.56 5.93
N ALA A 137 -5.90 6.62 6.64
CA ALA A 137 -5.22 7.10 7.82
C ALA A 137 -5.35 6.14 9.01
N ALA A 138 -6.51 5.51 9.17
CA ALA A 138 -6.76 4.50 10.19
C ALA A 138 -5.89 3.25 9.98
N LEU A 139 -5.74 2.79 8.75
CA LEU A 139 -4.85 1.67 8.40
C LEU A 139 -3.38 2.01 8.69
N LEU A 140 -2.95 3.25 8.43
CA LEU A 140 -1.61 3.71 8.80
C LEU A 140 -1.42 3.72 10.32
N LEU A 141 -2.41 4.19 11.09
CA LEU A 141 -2.37 4.11 12.55
C LEU A 141 -2.28 2.66 13.02
N LEU A 142 -3.11 1.77 12.49
CA LEU A 142 -3.08 0.33 12.79
C LEU A 142 -1.72 -0.29 12.45
N SER A 143 -1.05 0.18 11.40
CA SER A 143 0.25 -0.34 10.98
C SER A 143 1.37 -0.16 12.03
N THR A 144 1.18 0.75 12.99
CA THR A 144 2.09 0.95 14.13
C THR A 144 1.96 -0.10 15.22
N GLN A 145 0.87 -0.87 15.21
CA GLN A 145 0.56 -1.88 16.21
C GLN A 145 1.01 -3.27 15.73
N PRO A 146 1.28 -4.21 16.66
CA PRO A 146 1.59 -5.59 16.33
C PRO A 146 0.41 -6.29 15.62
N PRO A 147 0.67 -7.35 14.84
CA PRO A 147 -0.41 -8.08 14.19
C PRO A 147 -1.25 -8.85 15.21
N THR A 148 -2.57 -8.63 15.20
CA THR A 148 -3.54 -9.37 16.01
C THR A 148 -4.66 -9.94 15.14
N GLN A 149 -5.32 -11.00 15.60
CA GLN A 149 -6.47 -11.56 14.89
C GLN A 149 -7.62 -10.53 14.72
N VAL A 150 -7.81 -9.66 15.70
CA VAL A 150 -8.82 -8.60 15.67
C VAL A 150 -8.48 -7.57 14.58
N ALA A 151 -7.21 -7.14 14.52
CA ALA A 151 -6.73 -6.24 13.49
C ALA A 151 -6.83 -6.84 12.08
N LEU A 152 -6.50 -8.13 11.93
CA LEU A 152 -6.65 -8.84 10.65
C LEU A 152 -8.11 -8.84 10.16
N ASN A 153 -9.05 -9.19 11.03
CA ASN A 153 -10.48 -9.16 10.70
C ASN A 153 -10.91 -7.75 10.29
N GLY A 154 -10.49 -6.74 11.04
CA GLY A 154 -10.75 -5.34 10.70
C GLY A 154 -10.25 -4.95 9.30
N ILE A 155 -9.04 -5.37 8.92
CA ILE A 155 -8.48 -5.11 7.59
C ILE A 155 -9.28 -5.85 6.50
N ILE A 156 -9.63 -7.12 6.73
CA ILE A 156 -10.40 -7.91 5.76
C ILE A 156 -11.77 -7.25 5.52
N ASP A 157 -12.52 -7.01 6.60
CA ASP A 157 -13.91 -6.57 6.53
C ASP A 157 -14.05 -5.12 6.07
N ASN A 158 -13.11 -4.25 6.47
CA ASN A 158 -13.24 -2.81 6.23
C ASN A 158 -12.34 -2.26 5.14
N VAL A 159 -11.34 -3.01 4.68
CA VAL A 159 -10.42 -2.57 3.63
C VAL A 159 -10.51 -3.44 2.39
N LEU A 160 -10.32 -4.75 2.53
CA LEU A 160 -10.35 -5.64 1.36
C LEU A 160 -11.75 -5.68 0.74
N ASP A 161 -12.79 -5.70 1.56
CA ASP A 161 -14.18 -5.77 1.10
C ASP A 161 -14.80 -4.38 0.78
N TYR A 162 -14.09 -3.26 1.03
CA TYR A 162 -14.55 -1.90 0.68
C TYR A 162 -14.35 -1.54 -0.81
N HIS A 163 -13.57 -2.34 -1.54
CA HIS A 163 -13.36 -2.24 -2.98
C HIS A 163 -12.68 -0.97 -3.53
N ASP A 164 -11.86 -0.26 -2.72
CA ASP A 164 -10.99 0.83 -3.20
C ASP A 164 -9.58 0.29 -3.57
N PRO A 165 -9.15 0.39 -4.85
CA PRO A 165 -7.85 -0.13 -5.29
C PRO A 165 -6.63 0.52 -4.60
N ASN A 166 -6.73 1.77 -4.14
CA ASN A 166 -5.64 2.42 -3.42
C ASN A 166 -5.48 1.81 -2.02
N LEU A 167 -6.60 1.54 -1.35
CA LEU A 167 -6.58 0.89 -0.05
C LEU A 167 -6.09 -0.56 -0.14
N ILE A 168 -6.42 -1.30 -1.22
CA ILE A 168 -5.88 -2.64 -1.46
C ILE A 168 -4.35 -2.62 -1.47
N GLY A 169 -3.74 -1.63 -2.15
CA GLY A 169 -2.29 -1.50 -2.21
C GLY A 169 -1.67 -1.34 -0.81
N LEU A 170 -2.26 -0.50 0.04
CA LEU A 170 -1.82 -0.30 1.42
C LEU A 170 -2.04 -1.55 2.28
N ALA A 171 -3.21 -2.19 2.17
CA ALA A 171 -3.53 -3.40 2.89
C ALA A 171 -2.55 -4.52 2.57
N LEU A 172 -2.15 -4.69 1.30
CA LEU A 172 -1.17 -5.70 0.92
C LEU A 172 0.20 -5.48 1.56
N ILE A 173 0.58 -4.22 1.85
CA ILE A 173 1.83 -3.95 2.55
C ILE A 173 1.66 -4.28 4.04
N GLU A 174 0.55 -3.85 4.65
CA GLU A 174 0.24 -4.12 6.06
C GLU A 174 0.14 -5.62 6.37
N LEU A 175 -0.54 -6.37 5.50
CA LEU A 175 -0.74 -7.81 5.61
C LEU A 175 0.57 -8.60 5.57
N GLU A 176 1.70 -8.01 5.14
CA GLU A 176 3.00 -8.68 5.23
C GLU A 176 3.41 -8.99 6.68
N LYS A 177 2.91 -8.23 7.67
CA LYS A 177 3.11 -8.53 9.09
C LYS A 177 2.35 -9.78 9.57
N TYR A 178 1.32 -10.20 8.83
CA TYR A 178 0.42 -11.28 9.19
C TYR A 178 0.76 -12.59 8.47
N LYS A 179 1.99 -12.75 7.97
CA LYS A 179 2.43 -13.97 7.28
C LYS A 179 2.86 -15.06 8.26
N SER A 180 1.91 -15.52 9.06
CA SER A 180 2.06 -16.69 9.92
C SER A 180 1.09 -17.79 9.47
N GLU A 181 1.36 -19.03 9.86
CA GLU A 181 0.43 -20.16 9.60
C GLU A 181 -0.98 -19.90 10.14
N GLU A 182 -1.08 -19.18 11.26
CA GLU A 182 -2.35 -18.79 11.90
C GLU A 182 -3.23 -17.94 10.98
N TYR A 183 -2.65 -16.93 10.31
CA TYR A 183 -3.41 -15.93 9.55
C TYR A 183 -3.50 -16.22 8.05
N ASN A 184 -2.58 -17.03 7.51
CA ASN A 184 -2.44 -17.29 6.07
C ASN A 184 -3.74 -17.79 5.42
N LEU A 185 -4.51 -18.62 6.12
CA LEU A 185 -5.75 -19.17 5.57
C LEU A 185 -6.78 -18.07 5.29
N GLN A 186 -7.03 -17.19 6.26
CA GLN A 186 -8.02 -16.12 6.15
C GLN A 186 -7.63 -15.08 5.09
N ILE A 187 -6.34 -14.71 5.05
CA ILE A 187 -5.81 -13.80 4.02
C ILE A 187 -6.04 -14.38 2.63
N LYS A 188 -5.70 -15.66 2.44
CA LYS A 188 -5.89 -16.38 1.18
C LYS A 188 -7.38 -16.42 0.78
N GLU A 189 -8.26 -16.77 1.71
CA GLU A 189 -9.70 -16.82 1.45
C GLU A 189 -10.26 -15.46 1.05
N SER A 190 -9.85 -14.38 1.74
CA SER A 190 -10.23 -13.02 1.37
C SER A 190 -9.74 -12.62 -0.02
N PHE A 191 -8.49 -12.98 -0.38
CA PHE A 191 -7.97 -12.71 -1.73
C PHE A 191 -8.71 -13.48 -2.81
N VAL A 192 -9.01 -14.76 -2.59
CA VAL A 192 -9.80 -15.59 -3.52
C VAL A 192 -11.20 -15.02 -3.69
N ARG A 193 -11.86 -14.60 -2.60
CA ARG A 193 -13.16 -13.91 -2.63
C ARG A 193 -13.08 -12.64 -3.47
N ASN A 194 -12.09 -11.79 -3.23
CA ASN A 194 -11.90 -10.54 -3.97
C ASN A 194 -11.62 -10.74 -5.47
N PHE A 195 -10.94 -11.82 -5.87
CA PHE A 195 -10.81 -12.17 -7.29
C PHE A 195 -12.12 -12.58 -7.95
N ARG A 196 -13.08 -13.12 -7.18
CA ARG A 196 -14.41 -13.48 -7.69
C ARG A 196 -15.33 -12.27 -7.75
N GLU A 197 -15.46 -11.57 -6.63
CA GLU A 197 -16.53 -10.59 -6.40
C GLU A 197 -16.08 -9.13 -6.54
N GLY A 198 -14.79 -8.85 -6.33
CA GLY A 198 -14.29 -7.48 -6.30
C GLY A 198 -14.38 -6.74 -7.65
N SER A 199 -14.26 -5.41 -7.61
CA SER A 199 -14.23 -4.59 -8.82
C SER A 199 -13.01 -4.90 -9.71
N LEU A 200 -13.06 -4.55 -11.01
CA LEU A 200 -11.92 -4.78 -11.92
C LEU A 200 -10.62 -4.14 -11.41
N LEU A 201 -10.72 -2.94 -10.82
CA LEU A 201 -9.56 -2.21 -10.30
C LEU A 201 -8.99 -2.89 -9.04
N VAL A 202 -9.85 -3.40 -8.16
CA VAL A 202 -9.44 -4.19 -6.98
C VAL A 202 -8.71 -5.46 -7.41
N LYS A 203 -9.28 -6.21 -8.36
CA LYS A 203 -8.63 -7.41 -8.91
C LYS A 203 -7.27 -7.07 -9.53
N GLU A 204 -7.16 -5.93 -10.23
CA GLU A 204 -5.90 -5.49 -10.81
C GLU A 204 -4.86 -5.12 -9.74
N ALA A 205 -5.26 -4.39 -8.70
CA ALA A 205 -4.41 -4.01 -7.57
C ALA A 205 -3.92 -5.26 -6.82
N LEU A 206 -4.83 -6.18 -6.50
CA LEU A 206 -4.53 -7.45 -5.85
C LEU A 206 -3.54 -8.28 -6.68
N ALA A 207 -3.82 -8.43 -7.98
CA ALA A 207 -2.96 -9.18 -8.90
C ALA A 207 -1.52 -8.64 -8.97
N LYS A 208 -1.29 -7.34 -8.76
CA LYS A 208 0.06 -6.74 -8.77
C LYS A 208 0.88 -7.06 -7.52
N GLY A 209 0.24 -7.20 -6.37
CA GLY A 209 0.94 -7.36 -5.08
C GLY A 209 0.93 -8.79 -4.52
N ILE A 210 0.07 -9.68 -5.03
CA ILE A 210 -0.19 -10.97 -4.38
C ILE A 210 1.01 -11.91 -4.34
N TYR A 211 2.04 -11.74 -5.18
CA TYR A 211 3.22 -12.62 -5.22
C TYR A 211 3.88 -12.84 -3.85
N LYS A 212 3.75 -11.85 -2.95
CA LYS A 212 4.27 -11.89 -1.58
C LYS A 212 3.53 -12.87 -0.66
N PHE A 213 2.32 -13.27 -1.03
CA PHE A 213 1.40 -14.12 -0.29
C PHE A 213 1.15 -15.47 -0.98
N VAL A 214 1.73 -15.67 -2.17
CA VAL A 214 1.71 -16.97 -2.83
C VAL A 214 2.69 -17.90 -2.12
N ASN A 215 2.24 -19.11 -1.84
CA ASN A 215 3.01 -20.21 -1.27
C ASN A 215 2.64 -21.50 -2.00
N HIS A 216 3.30 -22.61 -1.66
CA HIS A 216 3.11 -23.89 -2.35
C HIS A 216 1.65 -24.35 -2.32
N GLU A 217 0.96 -24.16 -1.19
CA GLU A 217 -0.43 -24.58 -0.99
C GLU A 217 -1.43 -23.74 -1.79
N SER A 218 -1.20 -22.42 -1.88
CA SER A 218 -2.11 -21.46 -2.53
C SER A 218 -1.85 -21.31 -4.04
N ARG A 219 -0.69 -21.74 -4.52
CA ARG A 219 -0.25 -21.53 -5.91
C ARG A 219 -1.23 -22.09 -6.95
N SER A 220 -1.81 -23.27 -6.70
CA SER A 220 -2.78 -23.91 -7.60
C SER A 220 -4.11 -23.18 -7.65
N GLN A 221 -4.54 -22.57 -6.54
CA GLN A 221 -5.78 -21.80 -6.48
C GLN A 221 -5.69 -20.53 -7.33
N TYR A 222 -4.56 -19.81 -7.25
CA TYR A 222 -4.33 -18.63 -8.08
C TYR A 222 -4.12 -18.98 -9.57
N GLU A 223 -3.60 -20.18 -9.87
CA GLU A 223 -3.53 -20.68 -11.25
C GLU A 223 -4.91 -20.93 -11.84
N ASN A 224 -5.81 -21.54 -11.07
CA ASN A 224 -7.19 -21.74 -11.48
C ASN A 224 -7.89 -20.40 -11.73
N ILE A 225 -7.67 -19.40 -10.88
CA ILE A 225 -8.15 -18.03 -11.12
C ILE A 225 -7.55 -17.50 -12.43
N LEU A 226 -6.23 -17.60 -12.62
CA LEU A 226 -5.54 -17.14 -13.81
C LEU A 226 -6.15 -17.73 -15.08
N ASN A 227 -6.39 -19.04 -15.10
CA ASN A 227 -6.89 -19.76 -16.27
C ASN A 227 -8.31 -19.35 -16.67
N ASN A 228 -9.13 -18.95 -15.70
CA ASN A 228 -10.51 -18.48 -15.91
C ASN A 228 -10.61 -16.99 -16.27
N LEU A 229 -9.53 -16.21 -16.18
CA LEU A 229 -9.54 -14.80 -16.57
C LEU A 229 -9.42 -14.61 -18.09
N PRO A 230 -10.05 -13.58 -18.67
CA PRO A 230 -9.93 -13.28 -20.11
C PRO A 230 -8.47 -13.10 -20.53
N LYS A 231 -8.08 -13.75 -21.65
CA LYS A 231 -6.68 -13.85 -22.12
C LYS A 231 -5.95 -12.51 -22.20
N ASN A 232 -6.66 -11.44 -22.58
CA ASN A 232 -6.08 -10.11 -22.80
C ASN A 232 -6.30 -9.13 -21.63
N SER A 233 -6.93 -9.56 -20.54
CA SER A 233 -7.20 -8.69 -19.39
C SER A 233 -5.93 -8.27 -18.65
N ARG A 234 -5.90 -7.05 -18.12
CA ARG A 234 -4.80 -6.56 -17.28
C ARG A 234 -4.63 -7.40 -16.01
N VAL A 235 -5.74 -7.82 -15.40
CA VAL A 235 -5.74 -8.71 -14.23
C VAL A 235 -5.00 -10.01 -14.52
N ARG A 236 -5.29 -10.67 -15.66
CA ARG A 236 -4.59 -11.91 -16.05
C ARG A 236 -3.09 -11.68 -16.24
N LYS A 237 -2.69 -10.61 -16.94
CA LYS A 237 -1.28 -10.26 -17.17
C LYS A 237 -0.54 -10.04 -15.85
N ASN A 238 -1.13 -9.27 -14.94
CA ASN A 238 -0.54 -8.97 -13.63
C ASN A 238 -0.47 -10.21 -12.74
N LEU A 239 -1.53 -11.03 -12.69
CA LEU A 239 -1.55 -12.24 -11.89
C LEU A 239 -0.51 -13.24 -12.41
N LYS A 240 -0.42 -13.42 -13.73
CA LYS A 240 0.61 -14.25 -14.35
C LYS A 240 2.01 -13.81 -13.93
N ALA A 241 2.31 -12.52 -14.05
CA ALA A 241 3.62 -11.98 -13.65
C ALA A 241 3.91 -12.18 -12.15
N SER A 242 2.90 -12.05 -11.30
CA SER A 242 3.03 -12.31 -9.85
C SER A 242 3.32 -13.77 -9.54
N LEU A 243 2.66 -14.71 -10.23
CA LEU A 243 2.90 -16.14 -10.06
C LEU A 243 4.29 -16.56 -10.59
N GLU A 244 4.69 -16.06 -11.76
CA GLU A 244 6.03 -16.29 -12.31
C GLU A 244 7.13 -15.75 -11.39
N ARG A 245 6.90 -14.59 -10.75
CA ARG A 245 7.82 -14.02 -9.76
C ARG A 245 7.96 -14.90 -8.52
N TYR A 246 6.87 -15.50 -8.05
CA TYR A 246 6.90 -16.47 -6.96
C TYR A 246 7.71 -17.71 -7.38
N ASP A 247 7.38 -18.30 -8.53
CA ASP A 247 8.01 -19.53 -9.05
C ASP A 247 9.52 -19.36 -9.29
N TYR A 248 9.97 -18.16 -9.66
CA TYR A 248 11.39 -17.83 -9.75
C TYR A 248 12.08 -17.78 -8.38
N ARG A 249 11.43 -17.14 -7.39
CA ARG A 249 11.98 -16.99 -6.04
C ARG A 249 12.02 -18.29 -5.25
N SER A 250 11.08 -19.21 -5.49
CA SER A 250 11.06 -20.51 -4.81
C SER A 250 12.14 -21.48 -5.29
N LYS A 251 12.86 -21.14 -6.37
CA LYS A 251 13.96 -21.96 -6.93
C LYS A 251 15.36 -21.46 -6.52
N LEU A 252 15.44 -20.27 -5.93
CA LEU A 252 16.67 -19.68 -5.39
C LEU A 252 16.83 -20.11 -3.93
#